data_AF-A0A9R1ECJ5-F1
#
_entry.id   AF-A0A9R1ECJ5-F1
#
_cell.length_a   1.000
_cell.length_b   1.000
_cell.length_c   1.000
_cell.angle_alpha   90.00
_cell.angle_beta   90.00
_cell.angle_gamma   90.00
#
_symmetry.space_group_name_H-M   'P 1'
#
loop_
_entity.id
_entity.type
_entity.pdbx_description
1 polymer ?
#
loop_
_entity_poly.entity_id
_entity_poly.type
_entity_poly.pdbx_seq_one_letter_code
_entity_poly.pdbx_strand_id
1 'polypeptide(L)'
;GVARRSRTRLLQHPSPPARPLRPGPGATTRGAGGGLGRGATTGGVGGRFDDALIRWRVPRLLRPLAMTAGVGDAFREQIGSDLGLTILCPDDEAVGAFMPRFHNLTADEQVALLLYHGLTMAYSEELLSWVTRVHGEFSTLDGEDMLTIRHHRGRLMLSSWPPSSRNKTRITKTVVDDDHLAVYLIDAVLIPADPKRQRVVALIVIILVLVAGVLVALFLLFHALVYLGSLVCRLTRWCKDRAAAYASAARVTPHGQGQQEH
;
A
#
# COMPACT_ATOMS: atom_id res chain seq x y z
N GLY A 1 34.81 15.46 57.41
CA GLY A 1 33.56 14.76 57.77
C GLY A 1 32.82 14.45 56.48
N VAL A 2 32.74 13.18 56.06
CA VAL A 2 31.63 12.22 56.30
C VAL A 2 30.56 12.25 55.19
N ALA A 3 30.67 11.20 54.36
CA ALA A 3 29.63 10.33 53.79
C ALA A 3 28.64 10.79 52.69
N ARG A 4 28.89 10.23 51.50
CA ARG A 4 27.98 9.42 50.65
C ARG A 4 26.47 9.44 50.96
N ARG A 5 25.67 9.66 49.90
CA ARG A 5 24.52 8.77 49.60
C ARG A 5 24.20 8.72 48.11
N SER A 6 24.49 7.55 47.54
CA SER A 6 24.01 7.08 46.25
C SER A 6 22.50 6.82 46.29
N ARG A 7 21.78 7.14 45.22
CA ARG A 7 20.47 6.54 44.92
C ARG A 7 20.35 6.27 43.42
N THR A 8 20.67 5.03 43.07
CA THR A 8 20.14 4.30 41.92
C THR A 8 18.62 4.29 41.98
N ARG A 9 17.94 4.64 40.87
CA ARG A 9 16.53 4.28 40.66
C ARG A 9 16.39 3.59 39.31
N LEU A 10 15.70 2.46 39.38
CA LEU A 10 15.54 1.44 38.37
C LEU A 10 14.87 1.92 37.09
N LEU A 11 15.25 1.23 36.01
CA LEU A 11 14.56 1.07 34.74
C LEU A 11 13.07 0.77 34.93
N GLN A 12 12.21 1.53 34.24
CA GLN A 12 10.82 1.16 33.99
C GLN A 12 10.60 1.15 32.47
N HIS A 13 10.33 -0.04 31.95
CA HIS A 13 9.87 -0.26 30.57
C HIS A 13 8.50 0.40 30.35
N PRO A 14 8.24 1.02 29.18
CA PRO A 14 6.89 1.41 28.79
C PRO A 14 6.08 0.20 28.35
N SER A 15 4.86 0.07 28.88
CA SER A 15 3.84 -0.89 28.45
C SER A 15 3.23 -0.48 27.10
N PRO A 16 2.73 -1.42 26.28
CA PRO A 16 2.26 -1.14 24.93
C PRO A 16 0.91 -0.39 24.91
N PRO A 17 0.66 0.47 23.90
CA PRO A 17 -0.62 1.17 23.77
C PRO A 17 -1.78 0.24 23.37
N ALA A 18 -2.94 0.55 23.92
CA ALA A 18 -4.19 -0.19 23.78
C ALA A 18 -4.79 -0.12 22.36
N ARG A 19 -5.50 -1.19 22.01
CA ARG A 19 -6.22 -1.43 20.76
C ARG A 19 -7.40 -0.44 20.59
N PRO A 20 -7.66 0.12 19.40
CA PRO A 20 -8.85 0.94 19.18
C PRO A 20 -10.14 0.10 19.21
N LEU A 21 -11.14 0.60 19.93
CA LEU A 21 -12.50 0.07 20.04
C LEU A 21 -13.27 0.28 18.73
N ARG A 22 -13.98 -0.77 18.28
CA ARG A 22 -14.97 -0.69 17.20
C ARG A 22 -16.24 0.06 17.67
N PRO A 23 -16.81 0.97 16.88
CA PRO A 23 -18.18 1.42 17.08
C PRO A 23 -19.19 0.39 16.53
N GLY A 24 -20.14 -0.02 17.36
CA GLY A 24 -21.32 -0.81 16.95
C GLY A 24 -22.44 0.07 16.37
N PRO A 25 -23.48 -0.52 15.74
CA PRO A 25 -24.48 0.20 14.96
C PRO A 25 -25.74 0.55 15.77
N GLY A 26 -26.29 1.74 15.53
CA GLY A 26 -27.62 2.19 15.97
C GLY A 26 -27.69 3.72 15.86
N ALA A 27 -28.77 4.38 15.44
CA ALA A 27 -30.11 3.94 15.11
C ALA A 27 -30.75 4.98 14.17
N THR A 28 -31.64 4.49 13.31
CA THR A 28 -32.65 5.22 12.54
C THR A 28 -33.55 6.08 13.43
N THR A 29 -33.73 7.35 13.07
CA THR A 29 -35.02 8.05 13.24
C THR A 29 -35.31 8.94 12.03
N ARG A 30 -36.58 8.88 11.64
CA ARG A 30 -37.23 9.52 10.50
C ARG A 30 -37.96 10.76 11.03
N GLY A 31 -37.89 11.89 10.34
CA GLY A 31 -38.68 13.07 10.69
C GLY A 31 -38.63 14.13 9.60
N ALA A 32 -39.72 14.23 8.83
CA ALA A 32 -39.94 15.23 7.80
C ALA A 32 -40.38 16.57 8.42
N GLY A 33 -40.04 17.68 7.77
CA GLY A 33 -40.58 19.01 8.07
C GLY A 33 -39.95 20.08 7.18
N GLY A 34 -40.70 20.51 6.16
CA GLY A 34 -40.30 21.62 5.29
C GLY A 34 -40.45 22.97 5.97
N GLY A 35 -39.59 23.92 5.58
CA GLY A 35 -39.67 25.32 6.00
C GLY A 35 -38.71 26.16 5.18
N LEU A 36 -39.26 26.98 4.27
CA LEU A 36 -38.54 28.06 3.61
C LEU A 36 -38.03 29.04 4.68
N GLY A 37 -36.71 29.16 4.80
CA GLY A 37 -36.04 30.12 5.67
C GLY A 37 -34.83 30.70 4.94
N ARG A 38 -34.98 31.93 4.45
CA ARG A 38 -33.92 32.75 3.86
C ARG A 38 -33.08 33.31 5.02
N GLY A 39 -31.77 33.07 5.00
CA GLY A 39 -30.76 33.82 5.76
C GLY A 39 -30.36 33.25 7.11
N ALA A 40 -29.21 32.59 7.17
CA ALA A 40 -28.25 32.70 8.26
C ALA A 40 -26.93 32.09 7.78
N THR A 41 -25.93 32.95 7.67
CA THR A 41 -24.53 32.63 7.42
C THR A 41 -24.05 31.50 8.35
N THR A 42 -23.68 30.35 7.78
CA THR A 42 -22.75 29.41 8.42
C THR A 42 -21.33 30.01 8.34
N GLY A 43 -21.16 31.13 9.04
CA GLY A 43 -19.85 31.68 9.38
C GLY A 43 -19.30 30.83 10.51
N GLY A 44 -18.46 29.87 10.16
CA GLY A 44 -17.83 29.01 11.14
C GLY A 44 -16.99 27.96 10.45
N VAL A 45 -15.69 28.20 10.41
CA VAL A 45 -14.65 27.28 9.92
C VAL A 45 -14.56 27.10 8.39
N GLY A 46 -15.65 26.99 7.62
CA GLY A 46 -15.60 26.83 6.15
C GLY A 46 -14.83 27.95 5.43
N GLY A 47 -15.22 29.21 5.68
CA GLY A 47 -14.54 30.37 5.10
C GLY A 47 -13.08 30.54 5.54
N ARG A 48 -12.65 29.93 6.66
CA ARG A 48 -11.30 30.16 7.22
C ARG A 48 -10.20 29.47 6.42
N PHE A 49 -10.48 28.32 5.81
CA PHE A 49 -9.51 27.61 4.97
C PHE A 49 -9.42 28.26 3.58
N ASP A 50 -10.56 28.63 3.01
CA ASP A 50 -10.61 29.38 1.74
C ASP A 50 -9.93 30.75 1.87
N ASP A 51 -10.18 31.47 2.97
CA ASP A 51 -9.51 32.74 3.29
C ASP A 51 -8.00 32.54 3.52
N ALA A 52 -7.60 31.41 4.09
CA ALA A 52 -6.19 31.08 4.29
C ALA A 52 -5.49 30.75 2.97
N LEU A 53 -6.13 30.02 2.06
CA LEU A 53 -5.64 29.77 0.71
C LEU A 53 -5.48 31.09 -0.08
N ILE A 54 -6.43 32.01 0.06
CA ILE A 54 -6.34 33.34 -0.54
C ILE A 54 -5.19 34.15 0.10
N ARG A 55 -5.05 34.10 1.42
CA ARG A 55 -4.00 34.80 2.19
C ARG A 55 -2.59 34.28 1.88
N TRP A 56 -2.43 32.97 1.74
CA TRP A 56 -1.15 32.32 1.43
C TRP A 56 -0.78 32.42 -0.05
N ARG A 57 -1.64 33.06 -0.87
CA ARG A 57 -1.39 33.29 -2.30
C ARG A 57 -1.11 31.98 -3.03
N VAL A 58 -1.76 30.91 -2.58
CA VAL A 58 -1.47 29.55 -3.05
C VAL A 58 -1.93 29.43 -4.51
N PRO A 59 -1.09 28.87 -5.39
CA PRO A 59 -1.38 28.67 -6.81
C PRO A 59 -2.79 28.15 -7.13
N ARG A 60 -3.27 28.51 -8.31
CA ARG A 60 -4.64 28.31 -8.81
C ARG A 60 -5.16 26.86 -8.73
N LEU A 61 -4.27 25.86 -8.61
CA LEU A 61 -4.64 24.43 -8.45
C LEU A 61 -5.28 24.11 -7.10
N LEU A 62 -5.10 24.93 -6.06
CA LEU A 62 -5.86 24.72 -4.82
C LEU A 62 -7.30 25.27 -4.87
N ARG A 63 -7.67 26.04 -5.89
CA ARG A 63 -9.08 26.41 -6.09
C ARG A 63 -9.96 25.19 -6.43
N PRO A 64 -9.51 24.25 -7.28
CA PRO A 64 -10.15 22.95 -7.41
C PRO A 64 -10.31 22.17 -6.10
N LEU A 65 -9.37 22.22 -5.15
CA LEU A 65 -9.50 21.52 -3.85
C LEU A 65 -10.76 21.93 -3.08
N ALA A 66 -11.18 23.20 -3.20
CA ALA A 66 -12.41 23.72 -2.63
C ALA A 66 -13.67 23.34 -3.43
N MET A 67 -13.52 22.83 -4.66
CA MET A 67 -14.62 22.48 -5.58
C MET A 67 -14.79 20.97 -5.80
N THR A 68 -13.75 20.15 -5.61
CA THR A 68 -13.87 18.68 -5.52
C THR A 68 -14.40 18.31 -4.14
N ALA A 69 -15.61 17.76 -4.10
CA ALA A 69 -16.28 17.36 -2.86
C ALA A 69 -15.37 16.44 -2.01
N GLY A 70 -15.25 16.76 -0.72
CA GLY A 70 -14.54 15.94 0.28
C GLY A 70 -13.03 16.17 0.37
N VAL A 71 -12.37 16.74 -0.66
CA VAL A 71 -10.92 16.99 -0.60
C VAL A 71 -10.59 18.08 0.41
N GLY A 72 -11.29 19.22 0.33
CA GLY A 72 -11.13 20.30 1.32
C GLY A 72 -11.38 19.84 2.74
N ASP A 73 -12.36 18.96 2.97
CA ASP A 73 -12.67 18.42 4.30
C ASP A 73 -11.54 17.52 4.83
N ALA A 74 -10.96 16.65 4.00
CA ALA A 74 -9.83 15.82 4.38
C ALA A 74 -8.60 16.64 4.79
N PHE A 75 -8.27 17.69 4.03
CA PHE A 75 -7.20 18.62 4.39
C PHE A 75 -7.48 19.31 5.73
N ARG A 76 -8.72 19.76 5.96
CA ARG A 76 -9.12 20.43 7.20
C ARG A 76 -9.09 19.52 8.42
N GLU A 77 -9.57 18.29 8.27
CA GLU A 77 -9.52 17.27 9.31
C GLU A 77 -8.06 16.98 9.69
N GLN A 78 -7.18 16.84 8.70
CA GLN A 78 -5.76 16.60 8.95
C GLN A 78 -5.06 17.78 9.63
N ILE A 79 -5.36 19.03 9.24
CA ILE A 79 -4.83 20.24 9.90
C ILE A 79 -5.23 20.29 11.37
N GLY A 80 -6.45 19.84 11.69
CA GLY A 80 -6.96 19.78 13.07
C GLY A 80 -6.40 18.62 13.90
N SER A 81 -5.62 17.72 13.31
CA SER A 81 -5.02 16.58 14.01
C SER A 81 -3.75 16.98 14.78
N ASP A 82 -3.39 16.18 15.78
CA ASP A 82 -2.16 16.38 16.56
C ASP A 82 -0.88 16.29 15.71
N LEU A 83 -0.95 15.64 14.54
CA LEU A 83 0.19 15.47 13.63
C LEU A 83 0.35 16.65 12.66
N GLY A 84 -0.67 17.47 12.47
CA GLY A 84 -0.69 18.55 11.48
C GLY A 84 -0.66 18.06 10.03
N LEU A 85 -0.42 18.99 9.11
CA LEU A 85 -0.42 18.75 7.66
C LEU A 85 0.76 19.42 6.96
N THR A 86 1.33 18.76 5.96
CA THR A 86 2.20 19.42 4.97
C THR A 86 1.52 19.46 3.61
N ILE A 87 1.44 20.63 2.98
CA ILE A 87 0.89 20.80 1.63
C ILE A 87 2.02 21.10 0.64
N LEU A 88 2.12 20.29 -0.40
CA LEU A 88 3.03 20.48 -1.52
C LEU A 88 2.25 21.13 -2.67
N CYS A 89 2.41 22.42 -2.86
CA CYS A 89 1.68 23.18 -3.84
C CYS A 89 2.48 23.39 -5.14
N PRO A 90 2.03 22.88 -6.30
CA PRO A 90 2.65 23.19 -7.58
C PRO A 90 2.46 24.66 -7.95
N ASP A 91 3.48 25.31 -8.51
CA ASP A 91 3.37 26.69 -8.97
C ASP A 91 2.35 26.89 -10.12
N ASP A 92 1.91 28.13 -10.33
CA ASP A 92 0.85 28.44 -11.31
C ASP A 92 1.19 28.00 -12.75
N GLU A 93 2.48 27.94 -13.11
CA GLU A 93 2.94 27.54 -14.43
C GLU A 93 2.83 26.01 -14.60
N ALA A 94 3.32 25.25 -13.62
CA ALA A 94 3.18 23.80 -13.55
C ALA A 94 1.72 23.36 -13.59
N VAL A 95 0.87 24.10 -12.87
CA VAL A 95 -0.58 23.89 -12.86
C VAL A 95 -1.17 24.12 -14.23
N GLY A 96 -0.89 25.28 -14.83
CA GLY A 96 -1.40 25.63 -16.17
C GLY A 96 -1.03 24.60 -17.22
N ALA A 97 0.21 24.09 -17.18
CA ALA A 97 0.69 23.05 -18.08
C ALA A 97 -0.02 21.69 -17.86
N PHE A 98 -0.43 21.39 -16.63
CA PHE A 98 -1.07 20.11 -16.28
C PHE A 98 -2.59 20.11 -16.47
N MET A 99 -3.26 21.27 -16.48
CA MET A 99 -4.73 21.38 -16.57
C MET A 99 -5.38 20.55 -17.69
N PRO A 100 -4.86 20.51 -18.94
CA PRO A 100 -5.45 19.69 -19.99
C PRO A 100 -5.49 18.20 -19.64
N ARG A 101 -4.47 17.70 -18.93
CA ARG A 101 -4.42 16.32 -18.46
C ARG A 101 -5.35 16.11 -17.27
N PHE A 102 -5.41 17.08 -16.34
CA PHE A 102 -6.32 17.02 -15.20
C PHE A 102 -7.78 16.84 -15.62
N HIS A 103 -8.22 17.57 -16.65
CA HIS A 103 -9.59 17.46 -17.17
C HIS A 103 -9.92 16.11 -17.81
N ASN A 104 -8.91 15.33 -18.22
CA ASN A 104 -9.10 13.99 -18.78
C ASN A 104 -9.12 12.89 -17.71
N LEU A 105 -8.87 13.22 -16.45
CA LEU A 105 -8.92 12.27 -15.33
C LEU A 105 -10.37 12.02 -14.89
N THR A 106 -10.63 10.83 -14.37
CA THR A 106 -11.92 10.54 -13.70
C THR A 106 -12.04 11.35 -12.40
N ALA A 107 -13.26 11.47 -11.86
CA ALA A 107 -13.47 12.17 -10.58
C ALA A 107 -12.60 11.58 -9.45
N ASP A 108 -12.51 10.25 -9.37
CA ASP A 108 -11.69 9.55 -8.36
C ASP A 108 -10.19 9.82 -8.58
N GLU A 109 -9.73 9.82 -9.83
CA GLU A 109 -8.32 10.13 -10.17
C GLU A 109 -7.98 11.60 -9.85
N GLN A 110 -8.92 12.52 -10.05
CA GLN A 110 -8.75 13.93 -9.65
C GLN A 110 -8.64 14.05 -8.14
N VAL A 111 -9.50 13.37 -7.37
CA VAL A 111 -9.45 13.35 -5.90
C VAL A 111 -8.13 12.77 -5.39
N ALA A 112 -7.72 11.61 -5.90
CA ALA A 112 -6.46 10.97 -5.51
C ALA A 112 -5.24 11.86 -5.82
N LEU A 113 -5.17 12.44 -7.02
CA LEU A 113 -4.10 13.37 -7.39
C LEU A 113 -4.01 14.57 -6.44
N LEU A 114 -5.17 15.12 -6.07
CA LEU A 114 -5.24 16.28 -5.18
C LEU A 114 -4.81 15.95 -3.75
N LEU A 115 -5.26 14.80 -3.22
CA LEU A 115 -4.84 14.32 -1.89
C LEU A 115 -3.36 13.93 -1.85
N TYR A 116 -2.79 13.47 -2.96
CA TYR A 116 -1.37 13.12 -3.07
C TYR A 116 -0.40 14.28 -2.76
N HIS A 117 -0.89 15.52 -2.87
CA HIS A 117 -0.13 16.72 -2.54
C HIS A 117 -0.13 17.07 -1.04
N GLY A 118 -0.89 16.34 -0.21
CA GLY A 118 -0.89 16.51 1.25
C GLY A 118 -0.16 15.37 1.95
N LEU A 119 0.77 15.66 2.85
CA LEU A 119 1.41 14.68 3.73
C LEU A 119 0.72 14.64 5.09
N THR A 120 0.59 13.46 5.68
CA THR A 120 -0.17 13.23 6.93
C THR A 120 0.52 13.71 8.21
N MET A 121 1.50 14.61 8.09
CA MET A 121 2.22 15.24 9.20
C MET A 121 2.78 16.59 8.74
N ALA A 122 2.81 17.57 9.65
CA ALA A 122 3.50 18.83 9.45
C ALA A 122 5.02 18.62 9.60
N TYR A 123 5.75 18.92 8.53
CA TYR A 123 7.20 18.87 8.51
C TYR A 123 7.75 20.27 8.29
N SER A 124 8.43 20.82 9.29
CA SER A 124 9.26 22.02 9.10
C SER A 124 10.43 21.71 8.17
N GLU A 125 11.06 22.75 7.62
CA GLU A 125 12.14 22.56 6.63
C GLU A 125 13.33 21.81 7.26
N GLU A 126 13.64 22.11 8.52
CA GLU A 126 14.68 21.44 9.30
C GLU A 126 14.33 19.96 9.56
N LEU A 127 13.09 19.69 9.98
CA LEU A 127 12.64 18.32 10.24
C LEU A 127 12.60 17.51 8.96
N LEU A 128 12.12 18.08 7.86
CA LEU A 128 12.09 17.45 6.56
C LEU A 128 13.51 17.12 6.07
N SER A 129 14.45 18.05 6.22
CA SER A 129 15.87 17.83 5.90
C SER A 129 16.51 16.73 6.74
N TRP A 130 16.17 16.65 8.03
CA TRP A 130 16.67 15.62 8.92
C TRP A 130 16.06 14.24 8.63
N VAL A 131 14.73 14.17 8.56
CA VAL A 131 14.00 12.93 8.30
C VAL A 131 14.41 12.37 6.95
N THR A 132 14.51 13.17 5.89
CA THR A 132 14.93 12.69 4.55
C THR A 132 16.32 12.07 4.50
N ARG A 133 17.21 12.37 5.45
CA ARG A 133 18.52 11.69 5.58
C ARG A 133 18.42 10.30 6.19
N VAL A 134 17.39 10.06 7.01
CA VAL A 134 17.18 8.80 7.74
C VAL A 134 16.14 7.92 7.03
N HIS A 135 15.02 8.52 6.63
CA HIS A 135 13.87 7.90 5.99
C HIS A 135 13.33 8.84 4.90
N GLY A 136 13.34 8.36 3.65
CA GLY A 136 12.96 9.17 2.49
C GLY A 136 11.52 9.00 2.04
N GLU A 137 10.70 8.22 2.75
CA GLU A 137 9.33 7.87 2.34
C GLU A 137 8.32 8.51 3.28
N PHE A 138 7.24 9.06 2.72
CA PHE A 138 6.25 9.85 3.44
C PHE A 138 4.85 9.44 3.02
N SER A 139 3.96 9.29 4.01
CA SER A 139 2.55 9.00 3.77
C SER A 139 1.82 10.24 3.25
N THR A 140 1.05 10.07 2.18
CA THR A 140 0.18 11.13 1.66
C THR A 140 -1.26 10.94 2.11
N LEU A 141 -2.09 11.98 1.96
CA LEU A 141 -3.50 11.95 2.32
C LEU A 141 -4.35 11.04 1.42
N ASP A 142 -3.83 10.59 0.28
CA ASP A 142 -4.55 9.62 -0.55
C ASP A 142 -4.64 8.23 0.12
N GLY A 143 -3.75 7.95 1.07
CA GLY A 143 -3.67 6.69 1.81
C GLY A 143 -3.20 5.48 1.00
N GLU A 144 -2.94 5.64 -0.31
CA GLU A 144 -2.56 4.55 -1.22
C GLU A 144 -1.09 4.66 -1.63
N ASP A 145 -0.64 5.86 -1.99
CA ASP A 145 0.70 6.08 -2.51
C ASP A 145 1.61 6.82 -1.51
N MET A 146 2.87 6.38 -1.48
CA MET A 146 3.92 7.04 -0.74
C MET A 146 4.64 8.07 -1.61
N LEU A 147 5.06 9.16 -1.00
CA LEU A 147 5.93 10.14 -1.62
C LEU A 147 7.37 9.92 -1.16
N THR A 148 8.29 9.86 -2.12
CA THR A 148 9.71 9.80 -1.82
C THR A 148 10.32 11.21 -1.87
N ILE A 149 10.97 11.64 -0.79
CA ILE A 149 11.68 12.91 -0.69
C ILE A 149 13.16 12.60 -0.45
N ARG A 150 14.03 13.17 -1.29
CA ARG A 150 15.48 12.95 -1.24
C ARG A 150 16.25 14.24 -1.33
N HIS A 151 17.33 14.32 -0.56
CA HIS A 151 18.28 15.40 -0.71
C HIS A 151 19.24 15.13 -1.88
N HIS A 152 19.25 16.00 -2.89
CA HIS A 152 20.12 15.88 -4.06
C HIS A 152 20.72 17.24 -4.42
N ARG A 153 22.06 17.35 -4.39
CA ARG A 153 22.82 18.57 -4.72
C ARG A 153 22.34 19.82 -3.97
N GLY A 154 22.11 19.70 -2.66
CA GLY A 154 21.69 20.81 -1.80
C GLY A 154 20.22 21.20 -1.94
N ARG A 155 19.39 20.36 -2.55
CA ARG A 155 17.97 20.63 -2.78
C ARG A 155 17.12 19.39 -2.47
N LEU A 156 15.92 19.61 -1.95
CA LEU A 156 14.94 18.55 -1.73
C LEU A 156 14.20 18.22 -3.04
N MET A 157 14.35 16.98 -3.48
CA MET A 157 13.70 16.40 -4.65
C MET A 157 12.59 15.47 -4.18
N LEU A 158 11.41 15.64 -4.76
CA LEU A 158 10.21 14.87 -4.51
C LEU A 158 9.96 13.96 -5.71
N SER A 159 9.54 12.72 -5.48
CA SER A 159 9.15 11.80 -6.55
C SER A 159 8.17 10.74 -6.05
N SER A 160 7.29 10.28 -6.94
CA SER A 160 6.38 9.18 -6.61
C SER A 160 7.11 7.87 -6.36
N TRP A 161 6.52 7.00 -5.54
CA TRP A 161 6.96 5.64 -5.37
C TRP A 161 6.26 4.69 -6.35
N PRO A 162 6.96 3.78 -7.05
CA PRO A 162 8.41 3.65 -7.12
C PRO A 162 9.06 4.81 -7.90
N PRO A 163 10.30 5.22 -7.55
CA PRO A 163 10.96 6.39 -8.13
C PRO A 163 11.06 6.26 -9.65
N SER A 164 10.32 7.10 -10.36
CA SER A 164 10.41 7.22 -11.81
C SER A 164 11.22 8.45 -12.20
N SER A 165 11.95 8.39 -13.32
CA SER A 165 12.70 9.55 -13.82
C SER A 165 11.81 10.69 -14.30
N ARG A 166 10.52 10.42 -14.55
CA ARG A 166 9.58 11.33 -15.20
C ARG A 166 8.79 12.21 -14.23
N ASN A 167 8.74 11.84 -12.95
CA ASN A 167 7.96 12.54 -11.92
C ASN A 167 8.89 13.00 -10.79
N LYS A 168 9.92 13.79 -11.15
CA LYS A 168 10.81 14.44 -10.19
C LYS A 168 10.43 15.92 -10.15
N THR A 169 10.10 16.38 -8.96
CA THR A 169 9.78 17.79 -8.70
C THR A 169 10.63 18.28 -7.54
N ARG A 170 10.81 19.58 -7.43
CA ARG A 170 11.70 20.19 -6.44
C ARG A 170 10.88 21.17 -5.59
N ILE A 171 11.17 21.19 -4.29
CA ILE A 171 10.72 22.27 -3.43
C ILE A 171 11.47 23.56 -3.81
N THR A 172 10.73 24.56 -4.29
CA THR A 172 11.27 25.85 -4.74
C THR A 172 11.24 26.90 -3.64
N LYS A 173 10.23 26.86 -2.77
CA LYS A 173 10.03 27.86 -1.73
C LYS A 173 9.17 27.33 -0.58
N THR A 174 9.47 27.77 0.64
CA THR A 174 8.62 27.58 1.82
C THR A 174 7.66 28.78 1.93
N VAL A 175 6.35 28.52 2.02
CA VAL A 175 5.28 29.55 2.11
C VAL A 175 4.79 29.68 3.55
N VAL A 176 4.58 28.55 4.20
CA VAL A 176 4.18 28.46 5.60
C VAL A 176 5.07 27.40 6.26
N ASP A 177 5.56 27.71 7.45
CA ASP A 177 6.32 26.81 8.31
C ASP A 177 5.83 27.00 9.75
N ASP A 178 4.84 26.20 10.12
CA ASP A 178 4.18 26.20 11.44
C ASP A 178 4.08 24.75 11.95
N ASP A 179 4.07 24.57 13.26
CA ASP A 179 4.05 23.26 13.93
C ASP A 179 2.86 22.39 13.50
N HIS A 180 1.73 22.99 13.10
CA HIS A 180 0.55 22.26 12.65
C HIS A 180 0.29 22.35 11.14
N LEU A 181 1.01 23.22 10.42
CA LEU A 181 0.86 23.38 8.98
C LEU A 181 2.15 23.85 8.32
N ALA A 182 2.66 23.05 7.38
CA ALA A 182 3.71 23.45 6.46
C ALA A 182 3.15 23.55 5.03
N VAL A 183 3.56 24.56 4.28
CA VAL A 183 3.19 24.73 2.86
C VAL A 183 4.44 25.02 2.04
N TYR A 184 4.72 24.16 1.07
CA TYR A 184 5.87 24.26 0.19
C TYR A 184 5.42 24.44 -1.26
N LEU A 185 6.06 25.35 -2.00
CA LEU A 185 5.91 25.46 -3.44
C LEU A 185 6.83 24.46 -4.15
N ILE A 186 6.33 23.86 -5.23
CA ILE A 186 7.05 22.89 -6.05
C ILE A 186 6.95 23.26 -7.54
N ASP A 187 7.96 22.89 -8.34
CA ASP A 187 8.08 23.29 -9.76
C ASP A 187 7.35 22.38 -10.77
N ALA A 188 6.69 21.32 -10.29
CA ALA A 188 5.89 20.41 -11.10
C ALA A 188 4.81 19.72 -10.28
N VAL A 189 3.67 19.39 -10.91
CA VAL A 189 2.57 18.62 -10.31
C VAL A 189 3.03 17.20 -10.00
N LEU A 190 2.83 16.77 -8.75
CA LEU A 190 3.09 15.40 -8.31
C LEU A 190 1.98 14.49 -8.82
N ILE A 191 2.37 13.41 -9.47
CA ILE A 191 1.43 12.41 -9.99
C ILE A 191 1.55 11.12 -9.15
N PRO A 192 0.45 10.60 -8.57
CA PRO A 192 0.45 9.30 -7.90
C PRO A 192 0.83 8.18 -8.88
N ALA A 193 1.29 7.04 -8.38
CA ALA A 193 1.58 5.91 -9.24
C ALA A 193 0.27 5.42 -9.85
N ASP A 194 0.24 5.23 -11.18
CA ASP A 194 -1.00 4.80 -11.85
C ASP A 194 -1.55 3.51 -11.21
N PRO A 195 -2.70 3.54 -10.50
CA PRO A 195 -3.25 2.34 -9.88
C PRO A 195 -3.66 1.32 -10.95
N LYS A 196 -4.02 1.79 -12.15
CA LYS A 196 -4.26 0.96 -13.34
C LYS A 196 -3.02 0.15 -13.72
N ARG A 197 -1.82 0.75 -13.66
CA ARG A 197 -0.57 0.07 -13.97
C ARG A 197 -0.22 -0.95 -12.88
N GLN A 198 -0.43 -0.61 -11.61
CA GLN A 198 -0.21 -1.52 -10.48
C GLN A 198 -1.14 -2.75 -10.53
N ARG A 199 -2.43 -2.54 -10.80
CA ARG A 199 -3.44 -3.60 -10.93
C ARG A 199 -3.15 -4.53 -12.10
N VAL A 200 -2.71 -3.98 -13.25
CA VAL A 200 -2.31 -4.79 -14.40
C VAL A 200 -1.06 -5.60 -14.11
N VAL A 201 -0.04 -5.01 -13.47
CA VAL A 201 1.18 -5.75 -13.07
C VAL A 201 0.85 -6.84 -12.05
N ALA A 202 0.02 -6.55 -11.04
CA ALA A 202 -0.42 -7.54 -10.07
C ALA A 202 -1.19 -8.70 -10.72
N LEU A 203 -2.11 -8.40 -11.64
CA LEU A 203 -2.82 -9.43 -12.43
C LEU A 203 -1.85 -10.28 -13.25
N ILE A 204 -0.87 -9.67 -13.92
CA ILE A 204 0.15 -10.39 -14.69
C ILE A 204 0.94 -11.33 -13.77
N VAL A 205 1.37 -10.85 -12.60
CA VAL A 205 2.11 -11.67 -11.62
C VAL A 205 1.26 -12.83 -11.11
N ILE A 206 -0.02 -12.60 -10.77
CA ILE A 206 -0.95 -13.65 -10.34
C ILE A 206 -1.10 -14.70 -11.44
N ILE A 207 -1.31 -14.29 -12.70
CA ILE A 207 -1.41 -15.20 -13.83
C ILE A 207 -0.12 -16.02 -13.99
N LEU A 208 1.05 -15.38 -13.88
CA LEU A 208 2.35 -16.06 -13.97
C LEU A 208 2.53 -17.11 -12.89
N VAL A 209 2.14 -16.81 -11.64
CA VAL A 209 2.19 -17.75 -10.51
C VAL A 209 1.24 -18.92 -10.74
N LEU A 210 0.02 -18.66 -11.21
CA LEU A 210 -0.96 -19.70 -11.53
C LEU A 210 -0.46 -20.62 -12.65
N VAL A 211 0.08 -20.05 -13.73
CA VAL A 211 0.65 -20.82 -14.86
C VAL A 211 1.83 -21.67 -14.38
N ALA A 212 2.75 -21.11 -13.59
CA ALA A 212 3.86 -21.85 -13.02
C ALA A 212 3.39 -23.00 -12.12
N GLY A 213 2.38 -22.76 -11.27
CA GLY A 213 1.78 -23.79 -10.42
C GLY A 213 1.15 -24.93 -11.22
N VAL A 214 0.43 -24.63 -12.30
CA VAL A 214 -0.15 -25.64 -13.20
C VAL A 214 0.95 -26.45 -13.90
N LEU A 215 2.00 -25.80 -14.39
CA LEU A 215 3.12 -26.50 -15.05
C LEU A 215 3.84 -27.47 -14.08
N VAL A 216 4.07 -27.05 -12.84
CA VAL A 216 4.65 -27.91 -11.80
C VAL A 216 3.73 -29.10 -11.51
N ALA A 217 2.42 -28.87 -11.37
CA ALA A 217 1.46 -29.95 -11.13
C ALA A 217 1.42 -30.96 -12.28
N LEU A 218 1.43 -30.50 -13.53
CA LEU A 218 1.50 -31.36 -14.73
C LEU A 218 2.80 -32.16 -14.78
N PHE A 219 3.93 -31.52 -14.46
CA PHE A 219 5.23 -32.20 -14.40
C PHE A 219 5.23 -33.31 -13.34
N LEU A 220 4.71 -33.04 -12.15
CA LEU A 220 4.59 -34.05 -11.08
C LEU A 220 3.64 -35.18 -11.47
N LEU A 221 2.50 -34.87 -12.11
CA LEU A 221 1.56 -35.87 -12.60
C LEU A 221 2.21 -36.77 -13.66
N PHE A 222 2.93 -36.19 -14.62
CA PHE A 222 3.67 -36.95 -15.62
C PHE A 222 4.72 -37.86 -14.97
N HIS A 223 5.47 -37.35 -14.00
CA HIS A 223 6.46 -38.14 -13.27
C HIS A 223 5.81 -39.29 -12.48
N ALA A 224 4.67 -39.03 -11.84
CA ALA A 224 3.89 -40.04 -11.12
C ALA A 224 3.38 -41.13 -12.08
N LEU A 225 2.89 -40.77 -13.28
CA LEU A 225 2.45 -41.73 -14.28
C LEU A 225 3.60 -42.62 -14.78
N VAL A 226 4.77 -42.04 -15.03
CA VAL A 226 5.97 -42.81 -15.40
C VAL A 226 6.37 -43.76 -14.27
N TYR A 227 6.36 -43.26 -13.03
CA TYR A 227 6.66 -44.08 -11.85
C TYR A 227 5.67 -45.24 -11.68
N LEU A 228 4.38 -44.97 -11.85
CA LEU A 228 3.32 -45.98 -11.76
C LEU A 228 3.46 -47.02 -12.88
N GLY A 229 3.71 -46.59 -14.11
CA GLY A 229 3.97 -47.48 -15.24
C GLY A 229 5.17 -48.39 -14.99
N SER A 230 6.27 -47.85 -14.45
CA SER A 230 7.44 -48.63 -14.04
C SER A 230 7.13 -49.63 -12.93
N LEU A 231 6.34 -49.23 -11.94
CA LEU A 231 5.89 -50.08 -10.84
C LEU A 231 5.03 -51.25 -11.34
N VAL A 232 4.07 -50.98 -12.21
CA VAL A 232 3.21 -52.01 -12.84
C VAL A 232 4.04 -52.98 -13.68
N CYS A 233 5.02 -52.48 -14.44
CA CYS A 233 5.94 -53.33 -15.21
C CYS A 233 6.78 -54.24 -14.31
N ARG A 234 7.24 -53.74 -13.15
CA ARG A 234 7.97 -54.55 -12.16
C ARG A 234 7.06 -55.59 -11.51
N LEU A 235 5.86 -55.20 -11.10
CA LEU A 235 4.89 -56.10 -10.47
C LEU A 235 4.50 -57.24 -11.40
N THR A 236 4.20 -56.92 -12.66
CA THR A 236 3.80 -57.92 -13.66
C THR A 236 4.93 -58.90 -13.99
N ARG A 237 6.20 -58.46 -14.05
CA ARG A 237 7.34 -59.38 -14.15
C ARG A 237 7.46 -60.28 -12.93
N TRP A 238 7.41 -59.69 -11.73
CA TRP A 238 7.49 -60.45 -10.49
C TRP A 238 6.39 -61.50 -10.36
N CYS A 239 5.15 -61.16 -10.73
CA CYS A 239 4.03 -62.09 -10.77
C CYS A 239 4.25 -63.21 -11.79
N LYS A 240 4.77 -62.90 -12.99
CA LYS A 240 5.09 -63.90 -14.02
C LYS A 240 6.18 -64.86 -13.56
N ASP A 241 7.25 -64.35 -12.95
CA ASP A 241 8.37 -65.17 -12.46
C ASP A 241 7.92 -66.11 -11.33
N ARG A 242 7.09 -65.60 -10.39
CA ARG A 242 6.46 -66.43 -9.34
C ARG A 242 5.55 -67.50 -9.92
N ALA A 243 4.69 -67.17 -10.89
CA ALA A 243 3.80 -68.13 -11.53
C ALA A 243 4.59 -69.24 -12.25
N ALA A 244 5.69 -68.88 -12.92
CA ALA A 244 6.59 -69.86 -13.54
C ALA A 244 7.25 -70.77 -12.50
N ALA A 245 7.72 -70.21 -11.37
CA ALA A 245 8.31 -70.98 -10.28
C ALA A 245 7.31 -71.98 -9.66
N TYR A 246 6.06 -71.57 -9.41
CA TYR A 246 5.01 -72.46 -8.93
C TYR A 246 4.67 -73.56 -9.94
N ALA A 247 4.57 -73.22 -11.23
CA ALA A 247 4.31 -74.20 -12.29
C ALA A 247 5.45 -75.22 -12.43
N SER A 248 6.71 -74.81 -12.25
CA SER A 248 7.85 -75.73 -12.24
C SER A 248 7.87 -76.62 -11.00
N ALA A 249 7.54 -76.09 -9.82
CA ALA A 249 7.47 -76.89 -8.59
C ALA A 249 6.35 -77.96 -8.66
N ALA A 250 5.21 -77.61 -9.27
CA ALA A 250 4.10 -78.54 -9.47
C ALA A 250 4.40 -79.67 -10.47
N ARG A 251 5.38 -79.49 -11.38
CA ARG A 251 5.80 -80.55 -12.33
C ARG A 251 6.82 -81.53 -11.75
N VAL A 252 7.43 -81.22 -10.61
CA VAL A 252 8.47 -82.07 -9.97
C VAL A 252 7.86 -83.17 -9.08
N THR A 253 6.53 -83.28 -8.97
CA THR A 253 5.87 -84.44 -8.35
C THR A 253 5.15 -85.31 -9.39
N PRO A 254 5.84 -86.32 -9.91
CA PRO A 254 5.19 -87.63 -10.07
C PRO A 254 6.09 -88.82 -9.69
N HIS A 255 5.46 -89.81 -9.04
CA HIS A 255 5.89 -91.19 -8.81
C HIS A 255 7.05 -91.47 -7.82
N GLY A 256 6.65 -91.71 -6.57
CA GLY A 256 7.44 -92.42 -5.56
C GLY A 256 6.56 -93.12 -4.53
N GLN A 257 5.47 -93.76 -4.97
CA GLN A 257 4.63 -94.59 -4.10
C GLN A 257 4.33 -95.88 -4.84
N GLY A 258 5.11 -96.92 -4.50
CA GLY A 258 4.99 -98.24 -5.07
C GLY A 258 6.22 -99.09 -4.75
N GLN A 259 6.04 -100.02 -3.83
CA GLN A 259 6.67 -101.35 -3.80
C GLN A 259 7.95 -101.52 -2.96
N GLN A 260 7.75 -102.01 -1.73
CA GLN A 260 8.50 -103.17 -1.21
C GLN A 260 7.70 -103.83 -0.07
N GLU A 261 6.91 -104.85 -0.43
CA GLU A 261 6.66 -105.99 0.44
C GLU A 261 7.93 -106.84 0.50
N HIS A 262 8.36 -107.20 1.71
CA HIS A 262 8.62 -108.58 2.13
C HIS A 262 8.90 -108.62 3.64
#